data_AF-A0A167M245-F1
#
_entry.id   AF-A0A167M245-F1
#
_cell.length_a   1.000
_cell.length_b   1.000
_cell.length_c   1.000
_cell.angle_alpha   90.00
_cell.angle_beta   90.00
_cell.angle_gamma   90.00
#
_symmetry.space_group_name_H-M   'P 1'
#
loop_
_entity.id
_entity.type
_entity.pdbx_description
1 polymer ?
#
loop_
_entity_poly.entity_id
_entity_poly.type
_entity_poly.pdbx_seq_one_letter_code
_entity_poly.pdbx_strand_id
1 'polypeptide(L)'
;MRLLPQAALPLLLAAAPSHVAGHGPHGDIAFPKLMGGGRRFLSELVASARAEMAANARNMARAATTALEHMEGLGASEDEDEDQDQDEAQALDRRQVGGTDGQCGPGFGSCAEGYCCSPEGWCGLTPDYCSAPDCLINYGSGCDANQKPNGVDMTSVPRPHVGSVLYGGVGIYDCVVKGDIAVTFDDGPYNYTGDLLDKLASYGAKATFFITGNNLGKGMINDYSKPWAGYIRRMIAEGHQVASHTWSHQNASQLTTTQYRHQINWNEIAFNDILGFFPTYMRPPYSICEASCQAILYELGYHVTYFDLDTEGYLHDDPSLIQTSKDIWDDAVDNTDPSTTNYLMIEHDIHYQTVYNLTDYVLTSLFAKGYRSVTVGECLGDPKENWYRMGTGGGGTGGGGATATTPGPLPSTTIHKGPSRTGGGGGDDGGDDGDSADSNSRRPDRPVDVHAGSATASTVAAASTSTASPVTVLGPDGSALQMTTDGNCGKGITCLNSRFGNCCSANGWCGSSADYCGSTCQPQFGACSDTPR
;
A
#
# COMPACT_ATOMS: atom_id res chain seq x y z
N MET A 1 -22.55 3.91 86.22
CA MET A 1 -21.24 3.53 86.79
C MET A 1 -20.78 2.28 86.05
N ARG A 2 -19.65 2.36 85.32
CA ARG A 2 -18.79 1.28 84.78
C ARG A 2 -19.39 0.01 84.13
N LEU A 3 -18.96 -0.20 82.87
CA LEU A 3 -18.44 -1.44 82.24
C LEU A 3 -19.39 -2.64 81.98
N LEU A 4 -19.78 -2.79 80.69
CA LEU A 4 -19.69 -3.93 79.74
C LEU A 4 -19.64 -5.40 80.27
N PRO A 5 -20.17 -6.41 79.52
CA PRO A 5 -19.73 -6.73 78.14
C PRO A 5 -20.72 -7.36 77.12
N GLN A 6 -20.35 -7.17 75.84
CA GLN A 6 -20.37 -8.06 74.66
C GLN A 6 -21.60 -8.89 74.26
N ALA A 7 -22.08 -8.67 73.02
CA ALA A 7 -22.35 -9.73 72.02
C ALA A 7 -22.45 -9.14 70.59
N ALA A 8 -22.12 -9.97 69.61
CA ALA A 8 -21.72 -9.65 68.24
C ALA A 8 -22.86 -9.37 67.22
N LEU A 9 -22.45 -8.65 66.16
CA LEU A 9 -23.01 -8.52 64.79
C LEU A 9 -23.36 -9.89 64.13
N PRO A 10 -24.05 -10.00 62.96
CA PRO A 10 -24.11 -9.04 61.83
C PRO A 10 -25.51 -8.97 61.13
N LEU A 11 -25.82 -8.37 59.97
CA LEU A 11 -25.11 -7.69 58.87
C LEU A 11 -26.14 -6.87 58.04
N LEU A 12 -25.77 -5.61 57.75
CA LEU A 12 -25.93 -4.74 56.57
C LEU A 12 -27.14 -4.74 55.60
N LEU A 13 -27.66 -3.52 55.33
CA LEU A 13 -27.41 -2.73 54.09
C LEU A 13 -27.77 -1.24 54.35
N ALA A 14 -26.78 -0.34 54.41
CA ALA A 14 -26.32 0.60 53.37
C ALA A 14 -26.89 2.04 53.49
N ALA A 15 -26.00 3.00 53.72
CA ALA A 15 -26.19 4.42 53.44
C ALA A 15 -24.82 5.09 53.22
N ALA A 16 -24.73 5.98 52.23
CA ALA A 16 -23.65 6.96 52.03
C ALA A 16 -23.66 8.02 53.18
N PRO A 17 -22.90 9.15 53.17
CA PRO A 17 -21.84 9.65 52.29
C PRO A 17 -20.64 10.36 53.03
N SER A 18 -19.73 10.96 52.23
CA SER A 18 -18.97 12.22 52.50
C SER A 18 -17.60 12.27 53.21
N HIS A 19 -16.67 12.93 52.47
CA HIS A 19 -15.58 13.85 52.84
C HIS A 19 -14.26 13.36 53.48
N VAL A 20 -13.11 13.78 52.91
CA VAL A 20 -12.23 14.89 53.37
C VAL A 20 -11.07 15.13 52.39
N ALA A 21 -10.59 16.38 52.38
CA ALA A 21 -9.70 17.07 51.43
C ALA A 21 -8.18 16.90 51.65
N GLY A 22 -7.37 17.31 50.65
CA GLY A 22 -5.97 17.72 50.85
C GLY A 22 -5.14 18.08 49.59
N HIS A 23 -4.81 19.38 49.46
CA HIS A 23 -3.59 19.99 48.87
C HIS A 23 -3.48 20.20 47.33
N GLY A 24 -3.33 21.48 46.90
CA GLY A 24 -3.01 21.91 45.52
C GLY A 24 -1.51 22.23 45.33
N PRO A 25 -1.11 23.16 44.43
CA PRO A 25 -1.63 23.54 43.11
C PRO A 25 -0.57 23.33 42.00
N HIS A 26 -0.96 22.86 40.81
CA HIS A 26 -0.10 22.96 39.61
C HIS A 26 -0.94 23.40 38.41
N GLY A 27 -0.38 24.37 37.68
CA GLY A 27 -1.07 25.26 36.77
C GLY A 27 -1.72 24.63 35.55
N ASP A 28 -2.75 25.34 35.09
CA ASP A 28 -3.49 25.11 33.87
C ASP A 28 -2.58 25.25 32.64
N ILE A 29 -2.41 24.15 31.90
CA ILE A 29 -2.15 24.20 30.46
C ILE A 29 -3.47 23.84 29.79
N ALA A 30 -4.07 24.83 29.14
CA ALA A 30 -5.28 24.68 28.35
C ALA A 30 -5.00 23.78 27.14
N PHE A 31 -5.62 22.60 27.11
CA PHE A 31 -5.77 21.80 25.88
C PHE A 31 -6.92 22.37 25.04
N PRO A 32 -6.74 22.59 23.72
CA PRO A 32 -7.85 22.90 22.85
C PRO A 32 -8.83 21.72 22.82
N LYS A 33 -10.10 22.01 23.09
CA LYS A 33 -11.22 21.09 22.88
C LYS A 33 -11.24 20.64 21.42
N LEU A 34 -10.97 19.36 21.16
CA LEU A 34 -11.47 18.72 19.95
C LEU A 34 -13.00 18.68 20.03
N MET A 35 -13.65 19.45 19.15
CA MET A 35 -15.08 19.40 18.91
C MET A 35 -15.46 17.99 18.47
N GLY A 36 -16.28 17.32 19.28
CA GLY A 36 -16.86 16.02 18.95
C GLY A 36 -17.83 16.13 17.78
N GLY A 37 -17.41 15.65 16.61
CA GLY A 37 -18.25 15.46 15.42
C GLY A 37 -18.25 14.03 14.88
N GLY A 38 -17.17 13.27 15.06
CA GLY A 38 -16.97 11.99 14.35
C GLY A 38 -17.92 10.84 14.72
N ARG A 39 -18.54 10.84 15.91
CA ARG A 39 -19.42 9.73 16.35
C ARG A 39 -20.88 9.87 15.92
N ARG A 40 -21.37 11.08 15.59
CA ARG A 40 -22.73 11.27 15.04
C ARG A 40 -22.76 11.19 13.52
N PHE A 41 -21.69 11.62 12.86
CA PHE A 41 -21.59 11.63 11.40
C PHE A 41 -21.54 10.22 10.81
N LEU A 42 -20.80 9.28 11.42
CA LEU A 42 -20.76 7.87 10.98
C LEU A 42 -22.11 7.15 11.14
N SER A 43 -22.89 7.44 12.18
CA SER A 43 -24.22 6.85 12.33
C SER A 43 -25.25 7.42 11.35
N GLU A 44 -25.11 8.70 10.98
CA GLU A 44 -26.01 9.36 10.02
C GLU A 44 -25.65 9.00 8.57
N LEU A 45 -24.36 8.81 8.24
CA LEU A 45 -23.94 8.30 6.92
C LEU A 45 -24.36 6.84 6.68
N VAL A 46 -24.17 5.95 7.66
CA VAL A 46 -24.61 4.55 7.54
C VAL A 46 -26.14 4.45 7.44
N ALA A 47 -26.88 5.36 8.08
CA ALA A 47 -28.33 5.44 7.95
C ALA A 47 -28.77 6.01 6.58
N SER A 48 -28.07 7.03 6.07
CA SER A 48 -28.34 7.64 4.76
C SER A 48 -28.04 6.67 3.61
N ALA A 49 -26.88 6.01 3.64
CA ALA A 49 -26.49 4.99 2.65
C ALA A 49 -27.44 3.80 2.66
N ARG A 50 -27.92 3.35 3.84
CA ARG A 50 -28.96 2.32 3.94
C ARG A 50 -30.31 2.76 3.40
N ALA A 51 -30.69 4.02 3.62
CA ALA A 51 -31.95 4.57 3.11
C ALA A 51 -31.94 4.71 1.57
N GLU A 52 -30.80 5.09 1.01
CA GLU A 52 -30.59 5.27 -0.43
C GLU A 52 -30.50 3.93 -1.17
N MET A 53 -29.77 2.94 -0.61
CA MET A 53 -29.78 1.56 -1.13
C MET A 53 -31.18 0.92 -1.06
N ALA A 54 -31.93 1.15 0.02
CA ALA A 54 -33.31 0.67 0.13
C ALA A 54 -34.30 1.38 -0.82
N ALA A 55 -34.00 2.63 -1.22
CA ALA A 55 -34.78 3.35 -2.23
C ALA A 55 -34.47 2.82 -3.64
N ASN A 56 -33.20 2.57 -3.96
CA ASN A 56 -32.78 1.98 -5.23
C ASN A 56 -33.30 0.55 -5.41
N ALA A 57 -33.27 -0.28 -4.38
CA ALA A 57 -33.84 -1.63 -4.42
C ALA A 57 -35.37 -1.61 -4.67
N ARG A 58 -36.10 -0.66 -4.06
CA ARG A 58 -37.54 -0.47 -4.30
C ARG A 58 -37.86 0.03 -5.71
N ASN A 59 -37.02 0.90 -6.25
CA ASN A 59 -37.16 1.40 -7.62
C ASN A 59 -36.85 0.32 -8.66
N MET A 60 -35.83 -0.52 -8.43
CA MET A 60 -35.54 -1.68 -9.28
C MET A 60 -36.63 -2.75 -9.21
N ALA A 61 -37.17 -3.03 -8.02
CA ALA A 61 -38.31 -3.95 -7.89
C ALA A 61 -39.55 -3.44 -8.63
N ARG A 62 -39.86 -2.14 -8.55
CA ARG A 62 -40.95 -1.52 -9.33
C ARG A 62 -40.71 -1.60 -10.83
N ALA A 63 -39.48 -1.32 -11.29
CA ALA A 63 -39.13 -1.43 -12.71
C ALA A 63 -39.29 -2.86 -13.24
N ALA A 64 -38.94 -3.88 -12.43
CA ALA A 64 -39.14 -5.28 -12.77
C ALA A 64 -40.64 -5.68 -12.81
N THR A 65 -41.46 -5.17 -11.88
CA THR A 65 -42.91 -5.42 -11.92
C THR A 65 -43.58 -4.76 -13.13
N THR A 66 -43.20 -3.54 -13.49
CA THR A 66 -43.71 -2.85 -14.68
C THR A 66 -43.24 -3.51 -15.98
N ALA A 67 -42.06 -4.14 -16.00
CA ALA A 67 -41.59 -4.93 -17.14
C ALA A 67 -42.36 -6.26 -17.30
N LEU A 68 -42.81 -6.89 -16.21
CA LEU A 68 -43.67 -8.08 -16.26
C LEU A 68 -45.10 -7.77 -16.75
N GLU A 69 -45.69 -6.66 -16.29
CA GLU A 69 -47.05 -6.25 -16.70
C GLU A 69 -47.14 -5.85 -18.19
N HIS A 70 -46.00 -5.54 -18.84
CA HIS A 70 -45.96 -5.21 -20.27
C HIS A 70 -45.88 -6.45 -21.19
N MET A 71 -45.58 -7.64 -20.64
CA MET A 71 -45.41 -8.88 -21.39
C MET A 71 -46.69 -9.73 -21.46
N GLU A 72 -47.70 -9.47 -20.62
CA GLU A 72 -48.98 -10.22 -20.61
C GLU A 72 -50.04 -9.67 -21.60
N GLY A 73 -49.67 -8.73 -22.46
CA GLY A 73 -50.62 -8.00 -23.32
C GLY A 73 -50.88 -8.53 -24.72
N LEU A 74 -50.28 -9.65 -25.16
CA LEU A 74 -50.38 -10.09 -26.56
C LEU A 74 -50.75 -11.58 -26.71
N GLY A 75 -52.05 -11.83 -26.85
CA GLY A 75 -52.61 -12.63 -27.94
C GLY A 75 -52.53 -14.16 -27.85
N ALA A 76 -53.66 -14.77 -27.49
CA ALA A 76 -53.98 -16.18 -27.66
C ALA A 76 -54.23 -16.57 -29.14
N SER A 77 -53.81 -17.78 -29.53
CA SER A 77 -54.51 -18.62 -30.51
C SER A 77 -54.23 -20.09 -30.18
N GLU A 78 -55.31 -20.81 -29.90
CA GLU A 78 -55.39 -22.26 -29.70
C GLU A 78 -55.17 -22.95 -31.06
N ASP A 79 -54.41 -24.06 -31.09
CA ASP A 79 -54.68 -25.22 -31.94
C ASP A 79 -53.89 -26.43 -31.40
N GLU A 80 -54.58 -27.55 -31.40
CA GLU A 80 -54.25 -28.87 -30.86
C GLU A 80 -53.09 -29.53 -31.65
N ASP A 81 -52.17 -30.21 -30.97
CA ASP A 81 -51.72 -31.59 -31.25
C ASP A 81 -50.34 -31.92 -30.65
N GLU A 82 -50.25 -33.16 -30.15
CA GLU A 82 -49.06 -33.97 -29.82
C GLU A 82 -48.43 -33.83 -28.41
N ASP A 83 -48.86 -34.73 -27.53
CA ASP A 83 -48.19 -35.17 -26.31
C ASP A 83 -46.76 -35.68 -26.60
N GLN A 84 -45.78 -34.81 -26.41
CA GLN A 84 -44.41 -35.17 -26.01
C GLN A 84 -43.70 -33.93 -25.46
N ASP A 85 -43.00 -34.13 -24.35
CA ASP A 85 -42.07 -33.20 -23.71
C ASP A 85 -42.68 -32.00 -22.97
N GLN A 86 -42.84 -32.15 -21.64
CA GLN A 86 -42.38 -31.17 -20.64
C GLN A 86 -42.73 -31.61 -19.23
N ASP A 87 -41.71 -32.05 -18.48
CA ASP A 87 -41.55 -31.67 -17.07
C ASP A 87 -40.05 -31.49 -16.80
N GLU A 88 -39.39 -30.72 -17.67
CA GLU A 88 -38.13 -30.00 -17.38
C GLU A 88 -38.45 -28.57 -16.94
N ALA A 89 -39.47 -28.42 -16.08
CA ALA A 89 -39.50 -27.28 -15.17
C ALA A 89 -38.36 -27.48 -14.17
N GLN A 90 -37.20 -26.94 -14.53
CA GLN A 90 -36.00 -26.72 -13.72
C GLN A 90 -36.18 -27.15 -12.27
N ALA A 91 -35.73 -28.37 -11.96
CA ALA A 91 -35.52 -28.79 -10.60
C ALA A 91 -34.50 -27.84 -9.98
N LEU A 92 -34.97 -26.76 -9.37
CA LEU A 92 -34.25 -26.06 -8.32
C LEU A 92 -33.96 -27.14 -7.29
N ASP A 93 -32.71 -27.60 -7.28
CA ASP A 93 -32.32 -28.79 -6.57
C ASP A 93 -32.75 -28.68 -5.10
N ARG A 94 -33.25 -29.78 -4.55
CA ARG A 94 -33.82 -29.79 -3.20
C ARG A 94 -32.69 -29.58 -2.19
N ARG A 95 -32.49 -28.32 -1.81
CA ARG A 95 -31.64 -27.84 -0.71
C ARG A 95 -31.92 -28.63 0.57
N GLN A 96 -30.98 -29.46 0.99
CA GLN A 96 -31.04 -30.25 2.23
C GLN A 96 -30.01 -29.80 3.27
N VAL A 97 -30.26 -30.23 4.50
CA VAL A 97 -29.62 -29.82 5.75
C VAL A 97 -28.19 -30.38 5.83
N GLY A 98 -27.21 -29.51 6.12
CA GLY A 98 -25.86 -29.78 6.62
C GLY A 98 -25.10 -31.03 6.14
N GLY A 99 -24.01 -30.83 5.40
CA GLY A 99 -22.95 -31.83 5.34
C GLY A 99 -22.12 -31.88 4.07
N THR A 100 -22.55 -31.31 2.95
CA THR A 100 -21.72 -31.17 1.72
C THR A 100 -22.24 -30.03 0.85
N ASP A 101 -23.55 -30.00 0.58
CA ASP A 101 -24.21 -28.95 -0.23
C ASP A 101 -25.40 -28.28 0.51
N GLY A 102 -25.27 -28.15 1.84
CA GLY A 102 -26.34 -27.68 2.72
C GLY A 102 -26.17 -26.26 3.25
N GLN A 103 -27.09 -25.84 4.12
CA GLN A 103 -26.95 -24.59 4.87
C GLN A 103 -25.85 -24.67 5.93
N CYS A 104 -25.17 -23.56 6.15
CA CYS A 104 -24.15 -23.37 7.16
C CYS A 104 -24.23 -21.98 7.77
N GLY A 105 -23.48 -21.75 8.84
CA GLY A 105 -23.47 -20.48 9.55
C GLY A 105 -24.20 -20.54 10.89
N PRO A 106 -24.39 -19.38 11.54
CA PRO A 106 -25.04 -19.29 12.84
C PRO A 106 -26.43 -19.96 12.84
N GLY A 107 -26.64 -20.94 13.72
CA GLY A 107 -27.89 -21.68 13.82
C GLY A 107 -28.05 -22.87 12.86
N PHE A 108 -27.19 -22.99 11.85
CA PHE A 108 -27.20 -24.10 10.89
C PHE A 108 -26.02 -25.07 11.06
N GLY A 109 -24.93 -24.62 11.69
CA GLY A 109 -23.73 -25.43 11.91
C GLY A 109 -22.69 -25.24 10.82
N SER A 110 -21.71 -26.14 10.79
CA SER A 110 -20.57 -26.07 9.86
C SER A 110 -20.77 -27.00 8.67
N CYS A 111 -20.15 -26.64 7.55
CA CYS A 111 -20.00 -27.52 6.39
C CYS A 111 -19.13 -28.74 6.73
N ALA A 112 -19.12 -29.73 5.83
CA ALA A 112 -18.17 -30.83 5.91
C ALA A 112 -16.72 -30.33 5.94
N GLU A 113 -15.84 -31.21 6.42
CA GLU A 113 -14.41 -31.02 6.32
C GLU A 113 -14.01 -30.77 4.85
N GLY A 114 -13.20 -29.74 4.63
CA GLY A 114 -12.78 -29.28 3.31
C GLY A 114 -13.77 -28.38 2.56
N TYR A 115 -15.02 -28.27 3.01
CA TYR A 115 -16.01 -27.38 2.40
C TYR A 115 -15.99 -25.99 3.04
N CYS A 116 -16.32 -25.00 2.22
CA CYS A 116 -16.39 -23.60 2.56
C CYS A 116 -17.84 -23.20 2.87
N CYS A 117 -18.02 -22.19 3.73
CA CYS A 117 -19.33 -21.66 4.06
C CYS A 117 -19.42 -20.23 3.52
N SER A 118 -20.24 -20.02 2.48
CA SER A 118 -20.40 -18.72 1.83
C SER A 118 -21.05 -17.70 2.78
N PRO A 119 -20.92 -16.39 2.50
CA PRO A 119 -21.61 -15.36 3.27
C PRO A 119 -23.14 -15.50 3.25
N GLU A 120 -23.72 -16.10 2.20
CA GLU A 120 -25.15 -16.45 2.10
C GLU A 120 -25.55 -17.67 2.93
N GLY A 121 -24.60 -18.32 3.61
CA GLY A 121 -24.86 -19.44 4.50
C GLY A 121 -25.03 -20.77 3.77
N TRP A 122 -24.29 -20.99 2.68
CA TRP A 122 -24.31 -22.24 1.92
C TRP A 122 -22.93 -22.90 1.86
N CYS A 123 -22.91 -24.23 1.84
CA CYS A 123 -21.70 -25.01 1.67
C CYS A 123 -21.33 -25.14 0.19
N GLY A 124 -20.03 -25.04 -0.11
CA GLY A 124 -19.51 -25.24 -1.46
C GLY A 124 -17.99 -25.21 -1.51
N LEU A 125 -17.44 -25.32 -2.73
CA LEU A 125 -15.99 -25.40 -2.98
C LEU A 125 -15.50 -24.39 -4.02
N THR A 126 -16.40 -23.62 -4.65
CA THR A 126 -16.00 -22.63 -5.64
C THR A 126 -15.51 -21.35 -4.95
N PRO A 127 -14.79 -20.46 -5.66
CA PRO A 127 -14.32 -19.19 -5.10
C PRO A 127 -15.43 -18.37 -4.43
N ASP A 128 -16.66 -18.38 -4.94
CA ASP A 128 -17.80 -17.66 -4.35
C ASP A 128 -18.13 -18.12 -2.91
N TYR A 129 -17.71 -19.33 -2.54
CA TYR A 129 -17.92 -19.89 -1.20
C TYR A 129 -16.67 -19.75 -0.34
N CYS A 130 -15.49 -19.92 -0.95
CA CYS A 130 -14.22 -20.11 -0.25
C CYS A 130 -13.40 -18.84 -0.06
N SER A 131 -13.62 -17.83 -0.90
CA SER A 131 -12.79 -16.64 -0.94
C SER A 131 -12.83 -15.91 0.39
N ALA A 132 -11.64 -15.62 0.91
CA ALA A 132 -11.50 -14.67 1.98
C ALA A 132 -11.74 -13.23 1.47
N PRO A 133 -12.25 -12.32 2.32
CA PRO A 133 -12.59 -12.54 3.74
C PRO A 133 -13.99 -13.11 3.96
N ASP A 134 -14.81 -13.23 2.91
CA ASP A 134 -16.26 -13.42 3.06
C ASP A 134 -16.68 -14.83 3.50
N CYS A 135 -15.86 -15.84 3.22
CA CYS A 135 -16.12 -17.19 3.72
C CYS A 135 -16.20 -17.20 5.26
N LEU A 136 -17.30 -17.73 5.79
CA LEU A 136 -17.58 -17.78 7.22
C LEU A 136 -16.63 -18.77 7.91
N ILE A 137 -15.48 -18.27 8.36
CA ILE A 137 -14.32 -19.04 8.86
C ILE A 137 -14.66 -20.06 9.96
N ASN A 138 -15.66 -19.78 10.79
CA ASN A 138 -16.10 -20.66 11.89
C ASN A 138 -16.97 -21.83 11.41
N TYR A 139 -17.45 -21.78 10.17
CA TYR A 139 -18.43 -22.70 9.62
C TYR A 139 -17.95 -23.40 8.34
N GLY A 140 -16.86 -22.94 7.71
CA GLY A 140 -16.22 -23.61 6.58
C GLY A 140 -14.76 -23.92 6.86
N SER A 141 -14.43 -25.19 7.11
CA SER A 141 -13.02 -25.58 7.27
C SER A 141 -12.21 -25.43 5.98
N GLY A 142 -12.88 -25.40 4.83
CA GLY A 142 -12.27 -25.17 3.52
C GLY A 142 -11.95 -23.71 3.21
N CYS A 143 -12.46 -22.73 3.97
CA CYS A 143 -12.25 -21.31 3.69
C CYS A 143 -10.76 -20.98 3.49
N ASP A 144 -10.44 -20.08 2.55
CA ASP A 144 -9.07 -19.59 2.35
C ASP A 144 -8.41 -19.09 3.64
N ALA A 145 -9.23 -18.47 4.50
CA ALA A 145 -8.87 -17.98 5.82
C ALA A 145 -8.41 -19.06 6.81
N ASN A 146 -8.73 -20.34 6.55
CA ASN A 146 -8.33 -21.52 7.33
C ASN A 146 -7.18 -22.31 6.70
N GLN A 147 -6.71 -21.92 5.51
CA GLN A 147 -5.63 -22.60 4.80
C GLN A 147 -4.26 -22.09 5.27
N LYS A 148 -3.56 -22.86 6.10
CA LYS A 148 -2.19 -22.55 6.53
C LYS A 148 -1.22 -22.65 5.33
N PRO A 149 -0.36 -21.64 5.08
CA PRO A 149 0.64 -21.73 4.03
C PRO A 149 1.74 -22.74 4.37
N ASN A 150 2.39 -23.25 3.32
CA ASN A 150 3.63 -24.00 3.47
C ASN A 150 4.75 -23.08 3.99
N GLY A 151 5.67 -23.63 4.79
CA GLY A 151 6.84 -22.93 5.30
C GLY A 151 7.16 -23.25 6.75
N VAL A 152 8.25 -22.67 7.25
CA VAL A 152 8.69 -22.81 8.64
C VAL A 152 7.78 -22.00 9.55
N ASP A 153 7.37 -22.54 10.69
CA ASP A 153 6.53 -21.83 11.66
C ASP A 153 7.32 -20.71 12.38
N MET A 154 6.78 -19.49 12.38
CA MET A 154 7.46 -18.30 12.91
C MET A 154 7.15 -18.02 14.39
N THR A 155 6.28 -18.82 15.03
CA THR A 155 5.88 -18.61 16.44
C THR A 155 7.04 -18.68 17.44
N SER A 156 8.12 -19.39 17.11
CA SER A 156 9.30 -19.52 17.97
C SER A 156 10.32 -18.39 17.83
N VAL A 157 10.17 -17.51 16.82
CA VAL A 157 11.11 -16.41 16.58
C VAL A 157 10.94 -15.34 17.69
N PRO A 158 12.04 -14.88 18.34
CA PRO A 158 11.97 -13.86 19.39
C PRO A 158 11.29 -12.56 18.93
N ARG A 159 10.50 -11.93 19.81
CA ARG A 159 9.71 -10.71 19.52
C ARG A 159 10.20 -9.48 20.30
N PRO A 160 11.48 -9.06 20.16
CA PRO A 160 11.96 -7.86 20.84
C PRO A 160 11.29 -6.61 20.27
N HIS A 161 11.09 -5.61 21.13
CA HIS A 161 10.72 -4.25 20.73
C HIS A 161 12.00 -3.44 20.55
N VAL A 162 12.36 -3.18 19.30
CA VAL A 162 13.59 -2.46 18.93
C VAL A 162 13.20 -1.09 18.37
N GLY A 163 13.99 -0.07 18.69
CA GLY A 163 13.74 1.30 18.26
C GLY A 163 12.78 2.06 19.17
N SER A 164 12.44 3.28 18.75
CA SER A 164 11.56 4.19 19.51
C SER A 164 10.13 4.24 18.98
N VAL A 165 9.84 3.62 17.83
CA VAL A 165 8.49 3.56 17.28
C VAL A 165 7.60 2.66 18.13
N LEU A 166 6.37 3.09 18.37
CA LEU A 166 5.42 2.40 19.23
C LEU A 166 5.09 0.99 18.69
N TYR A 167 5.08 0.00 19.58
CA TYR A 167 4.57 -1.34 19.32
C TYR A 167 3.17 -1.50 19.92
N GLY A 168 2.27 -2.20 19.23
CA GLY A 168 0.89 -2.40 19.65
C GLY A 168 0.14 -1.09 19.95
N GLY A 169 -0.74 -1.13 20.95
CA GLY A 169 -1.42 0.05 21.46
C GLY A 169 -2.45 0.66 20.49
N VAL A 170 -2.76 1.94 20.68
CA VAL A 170 -3.82 2.65 19.94
C VAL A 170 -3.49 2.90 18.46
N GLY A 171 -2.26 2.60 18.03
CA GLY A 171 -1.78 2.77 16.66
C GLY A 171 -1.15 4.13 16.37
N ILE A 172 -0.56 4.20 15.17
CA ILE A 172 0.20 5.33 14.63
C ILE A 172 -0.58 5.88 13.45
N TYR A 173 -0.90 7.17 13.44
CA TYR A 173 -1.80 7.77 12.43
C TYR A 173 -1.08 8.70 11.46
N ASP A 174 -0.04 9.39 11.92
CA ASP A 174 0.66 10.44 11.19
C ASP A 174 2.18 10.19 11.17
N CYS A 175 2.87 10.85 10.25
CA CYS A 175 4.32 10.86 10.21
C CYS A 175 4.90 11.74 11.32
N VAL A 176 6.13 11.46 11.75
CA VAL A 176 6.85 12.35 12.68
C VAL A 176 7.77 13.33 11.95
N VAL A 177 8.19 12.97 10.73
CA VAL A 177 9.03 13.83 9.88
C VAL A 177 8.14 14.78 9.09
N LYS A 178 8.40 16.09 9.15
CA LYS A 178 7.70 17.10 8.35
C LYS A 178 8.19 17.07 6.90
N GLY A 179 7.28 17.28 5.96
CA GLY A 179 7.55 17.25 4.52
C GLY A 179 7.52 15.87 3.91
N ASP A 180 7.26 14.84 4.72
CA ASP A 180 7.12 13.46 4.28
C ASP A 180 5.63 13.11 4.12
N ILE A 181 5.31 12.42 3.03
CA ILE A 181 4.04 11.74 2.82
C ILE A 181 4.34 10.26 2.60
N ALA A 182 3.88 9.41 3.51
CA ALA A 182 3.93 7.97 3.33
C ALA A 182 2.69 7.52 2.54
N VAL A 183 2.87 7.27 1.24
CA VAL A 183 1.82 6.68 0.39
C VAL A 183 1.79 5.17 0.64
N THR A 184 0.64 4.65 1.05
CA THR A 184 0.49 3.24 1.41
C THR A 184 -0.62 2.55 0.64
N PHE A 185 -0.42 1.27 0.34
CA PHE A 185 -1.36 0.45 -0.42
C PHE A 185 -1.68 -0.84 0.33
N ASP A 186 -2.95 -1.09 0.58
CA ASP A 186 -3.44 -2.28 1.29
C ASP A 186 -3.97 -3.36 0.32
N ASP A 187 -4.19 -4.56 0.87
CA ASP A 187 -4.81 -5.75 0.25
C ASP A 187 -4.02 -6.49 -0.84
N GLY A 188 -3.04 -5.85 -1.46
CA GLY A 188 -2.18 -6.44 -2.48
C GLY A 188 -1.30 -7.62 -2.02
N PRO A 189 -0.48 -8.17 -2.92
CA PRO A 189 -0.46 -7.86 -4.35
C PRO A 189 -1.70 -8.44 -5.04
N TYR A 190 -2.08 -7.85 -6.17
CA TYR A 190 -3.16 -8.33 -7.03
C TYR A 190 -2.91 -7.92 -8.50
N ASN A 191 -3.96 -7.83 -9.30
CA ASN A 191 -3.87 -7.66 -10.76
C ASN A 191 -3.10 -6.41 -11.21
N TYR A 192 -3.18 -5.31 -10.47
CA TYR A 192 -2.62 -4.01 -10.89
C TYR A 192 -1.29 -3.66 -10.20
N THR A 193 -0.84 -4.46 -9.23
CA THR A 193 0.35 -4.16 -8.42
C THR A 193 1.62 -4.05 -9.26
N GLY A 194 1.77 -4.86 -10.30
CA GLY A 194 2.93 -4.79 -11.20
C GLY A 194 3.05 -3.43 -11.89
N ASP A 195 1.94 -2.91 -12.40
CA ASP A 195 1.89 -1.60 -13.08
C ASP A 195 2.04 -0.44 -12.10
N LEU A 196 1.53 -0.60 -10.87
CA LEU A 196 1.77 0.38 -9.80
C LEU A 196 3.26 0.50 -9.46
N LEU A 197 3.99 -0.62 -9.39
CA LEU A 197 5.44 -0.60 -9.16
C LEU A 197 6.18 0.13 -10.30
N ASP A 198 5.78 -0.10 -11.56
CA ASP A 198 6.32 0.64 -12.71
C ASP A 198 6.06 2.15 -12.61
N LYS A 199 4.85 2.54 -12.21
CA LYS A 199 4.50 3.95 -11.98
C LYS A 199 5.36 4.56 -10.88
N LEU A 200 5.42 3.94 -9.71
CA LEU A 200 6.23 4.45 -8.59
C LEU A 200 7.71 4.60 -8.99
N ALA A 201 8.27 3.64 -9.72
CA ALA A 201 9.63 3.72 -10.25
C ALA A 201 9.81 4.91 -11.22
N SER A 202 8.84 5.18 -12.09
CA SER A 202 8.90 6.31 -13.04
C SER A 202 8.91 7.68 -12.35
N TYR A 203 8.27 7.80 -11.19
CA TYR A 203 8.28 8.99 -10.35
C TYR A 203 9.48 9.06 -9.39
N GLY A 204 10.26 7.98 -9.25
CA GLY A 204 11.28 7.85 -8.20
C GLY A 204 10.66 7.81 -6.79
N ALA A 205 9.39 7.45 -6.68
CA ALA A 205 8.60 7.43 -5.45
C ALA A 205 8.88 6.19 -4.60
N LYS A 206 8.67 6.30 -3.28
CA LYS A 206 8.69 5.18 -2.34
C LYS A 206 7.34 5.06 -1.64
N ALA A 207 6.96 3.83 -1.36
CA ALA A 207 5.65 3.49 -0.83
C ALA A 207 5.76 2.34 0.16
N THR A 208 4.68 2.10 0.90
CA THR A 208 4.56 0.93 1.78
C THR A 208 3.37 0.08 1.38
N PHE A 209 3.59 -1.21 1.18
CA PHE A 209 2.54 -2.14 0.80
C PHE A 209 2.16 -3.02 1.99
N PHE A 210 0.91 -2.92 2.46
CA PHE A 210 0.36 -3.78 3.50
C PHE A 210 -0.28 -5.00 2.83
N ILE A 211 0.45 -6.10 2.86
CA ILE A 211 0.14 -7.28 2.06
C ILE A 211 -0.72 -8.28 2.83
N THR A 212 -1.80 -8.72 2.18
CA THR A 212 -2.59 -9.87 2.62
C THR A 212 -2.02 -11.17 2.03
N GLY A 213 -2.11 -12.26 2.79
CA GLY A 213 -1.50 -13.54 2.44
C GLY A 213 -2.31 -14.44 1.49
N ASN A 214 -3.60 -14.64 1.76
CA ASN A 214 -4.56 -15.33 0.88
C ASN A 214 -5.92 -14.64 1.03
N ASN A 215 -6.25 -13.76 0.08
CA ASN A 215 -7.38 -12.85 0.11
C ASN A 215 -7.96 -12.70 -1.31
N LEU A 216 -9.23 -12.33 -1.45
CA LEU A 216 -9.88 -12.03 -2.74
C LEU A 216 -9.81 -13.17 -3.77
N GLY A 217 -9.72 -14.42 -3.30
CA GLY A 217 -9.56 -15.59 -4.19
C GLY A 217 -8.28 -15.56 -5.03
N LYS A 218 -7.28 -14.72 -4.69
CA LYS A 218 -6.02 -14.57 -5.43
C LYS A 218 -5.08 -15.77 -5.28
N GLY A 219 -5.35 -16.60 -4.28
CA GLY A 219 -4.44 -17.65 -3.81
C GLY A 219 -3.38 -17.11 -2.85
N MET A 220 -2.54 -18.02 -2.34
CA MET A 220 -1.49 -17.70 -1.37
C MET A 220 -0.37 -16.87 -2.02
N ILE A 221 0.15 -15.85 -1.33
CA ILE A 221 1.25 -15.01 -1.82
C ILE A 221 2.56 -15.79 -2.07
N ASN A 222 2.75 -16.95 -1.44
CA ASN A 222 3.88 -17.85 -1.65
C ASN A 222 3.55 -19.05 -2.55
N ASP A 223 2.45 -19.01 -3.29
CA ASP A 223 2.24 -19.87 -4.46
C ASP A 223 3.05 -19.34 -5.65
N TYR A 224 4.18 -20.00 -5.95
CA TYR A 224 5.08 -19.60 -7.03
C TYR A 224 4.53 -19.82 -8.45
N SER A 225 3.34 -20.42 -8.60
CA SER A 225 2.62 -20.39 -9.88
C SER A 225 1.97 -19.04 -10.17
N LYS A 226 1.88 -18.17 -9.16
CA LYS A 226 1.34 -16.80 -9.23
C LYS A 226 2.47 -15.76 -9.20
N PRO A 227 2.22 -14.53 -9.69
CA PRO A 227 3.27 -13.50 -9.75
C PRO A 227 3.54 -12.82 -8.39
N TRP A 228 2.75 -13.12 -7.35
CA TRP A 228 2.76 -12.42 -6.05
C TRP A 228 4.13 -12.36 -5.39
N ALA A 229 4.83 -13.51 -5.30
CA ALA A 229 6.17 -13.57 -4.75
C ALA A 229 7.19 -12.73 -5.54
N GLY A 230 7.00 -12.63 -6.86
CA GLY A 230 7.79 -11.75 -7.73
C GLY A 230 7.57 -10.27 -7.41
N TYR A 231 6.32 -9.85 -7.27
CA TYR A 231 5.99 -8.48 -6.89
C TYR A 231 6.50 -8.11 -5.49
N ILE A 232 6.37 -8.99 -4.51
CA ILE A 232 6.87 -8.76 -3.15
C ILE A 232 8.40 -8.60 -3.13
N ARG A 233 9.14 -9.43 -3.88
CA ARG A 233 10.59 -9.27 -4.02
C ARG A 233 10.95 -7.96 -4.73
N ARG A 234 10.17 -7.58 -5.73
CA ARG A 234 10.34 -6.33 -6.48
C ARG A 234 10.13 -5.11 -5.58
N MET A 235 9.11 -5.11 -4.72
CA MET A 235 8.90 -4.07 -3.70
C MET A 235 10.17 -3.83 -2.86
N ILE A 236 10.76 -4.90 -2.32
CA ILE A 236 12.01 -4.81 -1.54
C ILE A 236 13.18 -4.30 -2.39
N ALA A 237 13.37 -4.86 -3.59
CA ALA A 237 14.49 -4.54 -4.48
C ALA A 237 14.45 -3.08 -4.96
N GLU A 238 13.25 -2.54 -5.17
CA GLU A 238 13.03 -1.15 -5.60
C GLU A 238 12.97 -0.18 -4.41
N GLY A 239 13.16 -0.68 -3.18
CA GLY A 239 13.30 0.16 -1.98
C GLY A 239 12.00 0.55 -1.31
N HIS A 240 10.86 -0.03 -1.70
CA HIS A 240 9.60 0.08 -0.98
C HIS A 240 9.67 -0.69 0.35
N GLN A 241 8.71 -0.40 1.23
CA GLN A 241 8.50 -1.18 2.43
C GLN A 241 7.35 -2.19 2.21
N VAL A 242 7.53 -3.39 2.73
CA VAL A 242 6.48 -4.42 2.79
C VAL A 242 6.06 -4.57 4.26
N ALA A 243 4.76 -4.53 4.51
CA ALA A 243 4.14 -4.65 5.82
C ALA A 243 3.04 -5.71 5.79
N SER A 244 2.63 -6.21 6.96
CA SER A 244 1.59 -7.23 7.07
C SER A 244 0.20 -6.61 7.09
N HIS A 245 -0.75 -7.22 6.38
CA HIS A 245 -2.17 -6.89 6.47
C HIS A 245 -3.01 -8.11 6.85
N THR A 246 -2.43 -8.99 7.69
CA THR A 246 -2.96 -10.31 8.07
C THR A 246 -3.02 -11.32 6.93
N TRP A 247 -3.30 -12.58 7.26
CA TRP A 247 -3.38 -13.65 6.27
C TRP A 247 -4.56 -13.45 5.31
N SER A 248 -5.77 -13.27 5.82
CA SER A 248 -7.00 -13.37 5.00
C SER A 248 -7.97 -12.20 5.19
N HIS A 249 -7.44 -11.04 5.60
CA HIS A 249 -8.19 -9.81 5.77
C HIS A 249 -9.41 -9.92 6.72
N GLN A 250 -9.34 -10.85 7.67
CA GLN A 250 -10.44 -11.09 8.61
C GLN A 250 -10.53 -9.98 9.66
N ASN A 251 -11.75 -9.61 10.04
CA ASN A 251 -11.99 -8.65 11.10
C ASN A 251 -11.57 -9.26 12.46
N ALA A 252 -10.57 -8.65 13.10
CA ALA A 252 -10.02 -9.14 14.36
C ALA A 252 -11.06 -9.29 15.49
N SER A 253 -12.08 -8.42 15.53
CA SER A 253 -13.15 -8.48 16.53
C SER A 253 -14.11 -9.67 16.35
N GLN A 254 -14.07 -10.35 15.20
CA GLN A 254 -14.88 -11.52 14.89
C GLN A 254 -14.12 -12.85 15.05
N LEU A 255 -12.83 -12.78 15.41
CA LEU A 255 -11.97 -13.93 15.56
C LEU A 255 -11.72 -14.29 17.03
N THR A 256 -11.51 -15.57 17.29
CA THR A 256 -10.89 -16.00 18.54
C THR A 256 -9.42 -15.57 18.58
N THR A 257 -8.84 -15.48 19.78
CA THR A 257 -7.40 -15.19 19.97
C THR A 257 -6.51 -16.11 19.15
N THR A 258 -6.82 -17.42 19.10
CA THR A 258 -6.04 -18.40 18.34
C THR A 258 -6.14 -18.15 16.84
N GLN A 259 -7.34 -17.91 16.32
CA GLN A 259 -7.54 -17.57 14.91
C GLN A 259 -6.80 -16.29 14.54
N TYR A 260 -6.88 -15.24 15.36
CA TYR A 260 -6.16 -14.00 15.08
C TYR A 260 -4.63 -14.20 15.09
N ARG A 261 -4.10 -14.98 16.04
CA ARG A 261 -2.67 -15.34 16.03
C ARG A 261 -2.27 -16.15 14.78
N HIS A 262 -3.15 -17.02 14.29
CA HIS A 262 -2.94 -17.69 13.00
C HIS A 262 -2.89 -16.67 11.86
N GLN A 263 -3.82 -15.70 11.82
CA GLN A 263 -3.82 -14.67 10.79
C GLN A 263 -2.50 -13.89 10.72
N ILE A 264 -1.86 -13.63 11.87
CA ILE A 264 -0.56 -12.97 11.91
C ILE A 264 0.55 -13.94 11.50
N ASN A 265 0.68 -15.07 12.21
CA ASN A 265 1.77 -16.03 11.99
C ASN A 265 1.78 -16.59 10.56
N TRP A 266 0.62 -16.91 9.97
CA TRP A 266 0.58 -17.47 8.62
C TRP A 266 1.08 -16.48 7.56
N ASN A 267 0.80 -15.19 7.73
CA ASN A 267 1.38 -14.19 6.84
C ASN A 267 2.91 -14.11 7.01
N GLU A 268 3.41 -14.20 8.26
CA GLU A 268 4.86 -14.26 8.53
C GLU A 268 5.53 -15.48 7.89
N ILE A 269 4.89 -16.66 7.95
CA ILE A 269 5.38 -17.89 7.31
C ILE A 269 5.56 -17.65 5.81
N ALA A 270 4.55 -17.09 5.14
CA ALA A 270 4.58 -16.84 3.71
C ALA A 270 5.61 -15.76 3.33
N PHE A 271 5.74 -14.67 4.09
CA PHE A 271 6.81 -13.68 3.87
C PHE A 271 8.19 -14.30 4.03
N ASN A 272 8.41 -15.09 5.09
CA ASN A 272 9.70 -15.72 5.32
C ASN A 272 10.05 -16.71 4.21
N ASP A 273 9.08 -17.44 3.65
CA ASP A 273 9.31 -18.30 2.50
C ASP A 273 9.75 -17.50 1.26
N ILE A 274 9.16 -16.32 1.03
CA ILE A 274 9.47 -15.48 -0.14
C ILE A 274 10.80 -14.70 0.01
N LEU A 275 11.05 -14.17 1.21
CA LEU A 275 12.06 -13.15 1.49
C LEU A 275 13.18 -13.60 2.47
N GLY A 276 12.95 -14.64 3.26
CA GLY A 276 13.83 -15.05 4.38
C GLY A 276 13.70 -14.19 5.65
N PHE A 277 12.77 -13.24 5.65
CA PHE A 277 12.42 -12.39 6.78
C PHE A 277 10.94 -11.98 6.65
N PHE A 278 10.37 -11.39 7.70
CA PHE A 278 8.98 -10.95 7.71
C PHE A 278 8.81 -9.57 8.38
N PRO A 279 7.75 -8.81 8.08
CA PRO A 279 7.59 -7.44 8.57
C PRO A 279 7.35 -7.33 10.07
N THR A 280 7.81 -6.22 10.67
CA THR A 280 7.43 -5.76 12.02
C THR A 280 6.34 -4.69 11.97
N TYR A 281 5.97 -4.20 10.79
CA TYR A 281 4.88 -3.26 10.57
C TYR A 281 3.61 -3.99 10.11
N MET A 282 2.46 -3.56 10.61
CA MET A 282 1.18 -4.05 10.14
C MET A 282 0.07 -3.01 10.26
N ARG A 283 -0.94 -3.16 9.42
CA ARG A 283 -2.21 -2.45 9.52
C ARG A 283 -3.31 -3.47 9.78
N PRO A 284 -4.18 -3.29 10.79
CA PRO A 284 -5.34 -4.16 10.98
C PRO A 284 -6.39 -3.96 9.89
N PRO A 285 -6.95 -5.04 9.31
CA PRO A 285 -8.09 -4.96 8.40
C PRO A 285 -9.24 -4.10 8.96
N TYR A 286 -9.86 -3.32 8.07
CA TYR A 286 -10.96 -2.39 8.39
C TYR A 286 -10.61 -1.29 9.42
N SER A 287 -9.32 -1.13 9.73
CA SER A 287 -8.85 -0.31 10.86
C SER A 287 -9.46 -0.70 12.21
N ILE A 288 -9.83 -1.98 12.38
CA ILE A 288 -10.43 -2.50 13.61
C ILE A 288 -9.41 -3.31 14.39
N CYS A 289 -8.97 -2.77 15.53
CA CYS A 289 -8.13 -3.47 16.49
C CYS A 289 -8.39 -2.97 17.90
N GLU A 290 -9.26 -3.67 18.62
CA GLU A 290 -9.60 -3.38 20.02
C GLU A 290 -8.49 -3.83 20.99
N ALA A 291 -8.67 -3.56 22.29
CA ALA A 291 -7.63 -3.80 23.32
C ALA A 291 -7.02 -5.21 23.30
N SER A 292 -7.81 -6.25 23.00
CA SER A 292 -7.32 -7.63 22.87
C SER A 292 -6.39 -7.80 21.67
N CYS A 293 -6.79 -7.29 20.50
CA CYS A 293 -5.97 -7.25 19.28
C CYS A 293 -4.69 -6.44 19.52
N GLN A 294 -4.79 -5.26 20.12
CA GLN A 294 -3.64 -4.39 20.42
C GLN A 294 -2.62 -5.07 21.34
N ALA A 295 -3.09 -5.80 22.36
CA ALA A 295 -2.24 -6.56 23.26
C ALA A 295 -1.54 -7.74 22.56
N ILE A 296 -2.23 -8.44 21.65
CA ILE A 296 -1.62 -9.52 20.85
C ILE A 296 -0.54 -8.95 19.94
N LEU A 297 -0.81 -7.84 19.25
CA LEU A 297 0.18 -7.21 18.37
C LEU A 297 1.37 -6.63 19.13
N TYR A 298 1.16 -6.11 20.35
CA TYR A 298 2.24 -5.74 21.26
C TYR A 298 3.12 -6.95 21.57
N GLU A 299 2.53 -8.08 21.98
CA GLU A 299 3.28 -9.31 22.29
C GLU A 299 4.04 -9.86 21.07
N LEU A 300 3.42 -9.82 19.88
CA LEU A 300 4.02 -10.28 18.63
C LEU A 300 5.06 -9.30 18.06
N GLY A 301 5.24 -8.14 18.71
CA GLY A 301 6.20 -7.12 18.33
C GLY A 301 5.89 -6.53 16.97
N TYR A 302 4.66 -6.03 16.80
CA TYR A 302 4.21 -5.27 15.63
C TYR A 302 4.01 -3.78 15.94
N HIS A 303 4.47 -2.92 15.04
CA HIS A 303 4.00 -1.54 14.90
C HIS A 303 2.63 -1.56 14.24
N VAL A 304 1.64 -0.91 14.87
CA VAL A 304 0.26 -0.83 14.36
C VAL A 304 0.07 0.51 13.68
N THR A 305 -0.12 0.52 12.36
CA THR A 305 -0.16 1.74 11.55
C THR A 305 -1.52 1.93 10.90
N TYR A 306 -2.07 3.12 11.06
CA TYR A 306 -3.27 3.63 10.41
C TYR A 306 -2.88 4.73 9.43
N PHE A 307 -3.67 5.79 9.35
CA PHE A 307 -3.54 6.88 8.39
C PHE A 307 -4.28 8.11 8.91
N ASP A 308 -3.86 9.29 8.47
CA ASP A 308 -4.51 10.58 8.71
C ASP A 308 -5.02 11.23 7.41
N LEU A 309 -4.79 10.58 6.27
CA LEU A 309 -5.34 10.92 4.96
C LEU A 309 -5.91 9.68 4.27
N ASP A 310 -7.23 9.64 4.12
CA ASP A 310 -7.96 8.61 3.36
C ASP A 310 -8.61 9.29 2.16
N THR A 311 -8.20 8.92 0.96
CA THR A 311 -8.80 9.43 -0.29
C THR A 311 -10.05 8.68 -0.71
N GLU A 312 -10.43 7.64 0.03
CA GLU A 312 -11.61 6.82 -0.24
C GLU A 312 -11.63 6.23 -1.66
N GLY A 313 -10.48 5.90 -2.24
CA GLY A 313 -10.39 5.37 -3.61
C GLY A 313 -11.22 4.10 -3.80
N TYR A 314 -11.35 3.29 -2.75
CA TYR A 314 -12.18 2.09 -2.70
C TYR A 314 -13.70 2.36 -2.81
N LEU A 315 -14.17 3.57 -2.49
CA LEU A 315 -15.57 3.99 -2.70
C LEU A 315 -15.80 4.54 -4.11
N HIS A 316 -14.74 4.91 -4.82
CA HIS A 316 -14.79 5.66 -6.08
C HIS A 316 -14.04 4.95 -7.23
N ASP A 317 -14.04 3.62 -7.25
CA ASP A 317 -13.40 2.78 -8.29
C ASP A 317 -14.19 2.72 -9.62
N ASP A 318 -14.74 3.87 -10.03
CA ASP A 318 -15.39 4.09 -11.33
C ASP A 318 -14.82 5.37 -11.97
N PRO A 319 -14.57 5.39 -13.30
CA PRO A 319 -14.04 6.58 -13.98
C PRO A 319 -14.84 7.86 -13.74
N SER A 320 -16.15 7.76 -13.50
CA SER A 320 -17.04 8.90 -13.24
C SER A 320 -17.01 9.39 -11.80
N LEU A 321 -16.47 8.61 -10.86
CA LEU A 321 -16.47 8.90 -9.42
C LEU A 321 -15.09 9.25 -8.88
N ILE A 322 -14.00 8.78 -9.49
CA ILE A 322 -12.62 8.95 -8.96
C ILE A 322 -12.19 10.42 -8.77
N GLN A 323 -12.88 11.37 -9.40
CA GLN A 323 -12.65 12.79 -9.14
C GLN A 323 -12.91 13.15 -7.68
N THR A 324 -13.89 12.53 -7.01
CA THR A 324 -14.16 12.77 -5.59
C THR A 324 -12.94 12.45 -4.71
N SER A 325 -12.22 11.35 -4.99
CA SER A 325 -10.99 11.03 -4.27
C SER A 325 -9.85 12.03 -4.52
N LYS A 326 -9.78 12.60 -5.72
CA LYS A 326 -8.83 13.68 -6.04
C LYS A 326 -9.17 14.97 -5.31
N ASP A 327 -10.46 15.30 -5.22
CA ASP A 327 -10.93 16.48 -4.50
C ASP A 327 -10.62 16.35 -2.99
N ILE A 328 -10.77 15.15 -2.41
CA ILE A 328 -10.35 14.87 -1.02
C ILE A 328 -8.84 15.10 -0.82
N TRP A 329 -8.03 14.62 -1.77
CA TRP A 329 -6.58 14.85 -1.76
C TRP A 329 -6.26 16.36 -1.82
N ASP A 330 -6.87 17.10 -2.73
CA ASP A 330 -6.65 18.53 -2.89
C ASP A 330 -7.06 19.29 -1.62
N ASP A 331 -8.23 19.00 -1.05
CA ASP A 331 -8.70 19.63 0.18
C ASP A 331 -7.70 19.41 1.35
N ALA A 332 -7.08 18.24 1.42
CA ALA A 332 -6.10 17.92 2.46
C ALA A 332 -4.73 18.56 2.19
N VAL A 333 -4.25 18.57 0.95
CA VAL A 333 -2.84 18.86 0.64
C VAL A 333 -2.65 20.23 0.01
N ASP A 334 -3.66 20.83 -0.64
CA ASP A 334 -3.41 21.96 -1.54
C ASP A 334 -2.88 23.22 -0.86
N ASN A 335 -3.41 23.54 0.31
CA ASN A 335 -3.12 24.76 1.04
C ASN A 335 -2.19 24.51 2.25
N THR A 336 -1.28 23.55 2.12
CA THR A 336 -0.37 23.13 3.19
C THR A 336 1.09 23.51 2.91
N ASP A 337 1.91 23.55 3.97
CA ASP A 337 3.34 23.84 3.89
C ASP A 337 4.14 22.59 4.32
N PRO A 338 4.92 21.96 3.42
CA PRO A 338 5.75 20.80 3.74
C PRO A 338 6.73 21.01 4.91
N SER A 339 7.10 22.24 5.25
CA SER A 339 7.95 22.50 6.42
C SER A 339 7.25 22.25 7.75
N THR A 340 5.91 22.15 7.75
CA THR A 340 5.09 22.01 8.97
C THR A 340 4.10 20.85 8.91
N THR A 341 3.80 20.34 7.72
CA THR A 341 2.80 19.29 7.48
C THR A 341 3.46 17.98 7.04
N ASN A 342 2.76 16.87 7.29
CA ASN A 342 3.09 15.54 6.83
C ASN A 342 1.79 14.73 6.74
N TYR A 343 1.84 13.57 6.07
CA TYR A 343 0.68 12.69 5.95
C TYR A 343 1.10 11.22 5.89
N LEU A 344 0.24 10.37 6.44
CA LEU A 344 0.25 8.93 6.25
C LEU A 344 -1.03 8.58 5.49
N MET A 345 -0.89 8.31 4.20
CA MET A 345 -2.01 8.13 3.26
C MET A 345 -2.34 6.66 3.07
N ILE A 346 -3.61 6.30 3.07
CA ILE A 346 -4.11 4.98 2.70
C ILE A 346 -4.73 4.98 1.30
N GLU A 347 -4.43 3.94 0.53
CA GLU A 347 -5.11 3.52 -0.69
C GLU A 347 -5.04 1.98 -0.82
N HIS A 348 -5.63 1.40 -1.87
CA HIS A 348 -5.60 -0.06 -2.10
C HIS A 348 -5.24 -0.35 -3.56
N ASP A 349 -4.17 -1.12 -3.79
CA ASP A 349 -3.64 -1.40 -5.14
C ASP A 349 -4.42 -2.50 -5.89
N ILE A 350 -5.51 -2.98 -5.29
CA ILE A 350 -6.46 -3.90 -5.89
C ILE A 350 -7.50 -3.18 -6.78
N HIS A 351 -7.60 -1.84 -6.68
CA HIS A 351 -8.56 -1.02 -7.41
C HIS A 351 -7.97 -0.40 -8.67
N TYR A 352 -8.73 -0.44 -9.76
CA TYR A 352 -8.26 -0.01 -11.07
C TYR A 352 -8.01 1.50 -11.08
N GLN A 353 -8.98 2.29 -10.61
CA GLN A 353 -8.88 3.75 -10.61
C GLN A 353 -7.81 4.26 -9.66
N THR A 354 -7.59 3.58 -8.52
CA THR A 354 -6.48 3.90 -7.61
C THR A 354 -5.14 3.81 -8.33
N VAL A 355 -4.87 2.71 -9.05
CA VAL A 355 -3.58 2.51 -9.73
C VAL A 355 -3.43 3.37 -10.99
N TYR A 356 -4.43 3.40 -11.87
CA TYR A 356 -4.29 4.02 -13.19
C TYR A 356 -4.70 5.50 -13.26
N ASN A 357 -5.29 6.06 -12.20
CA ASN A 357 -5.81 7.43 -12.23
C ASN A 357 -5.37 8.24 -11.01
N LEU A 358 -5.71 7.79 -9.80
CA LEU A 358 -5.47 8.54 -8.58
C LEU A 358 -3.98 8.59 -8.20
N THR A 359 -3.25 7.49 -8.36
CA THR A 359 -1.82 7.44 -8.01
C THR A 359 -1.01 8.49 -8.77
N ASP A 360 -1.16 8.61 -10.10
CA ASP A 360 -0.42 9.62 -10.87
C ASP A 360 -0.77 11.05 -10.44
N TYR A 361 -2.05 11.28 -10.10
CA TYR A 361 -2.52 12.58 -9.60
C TYR A 361 -1.87 12.95 -8.27
N VAL A 362 -1.93 12.03 -7.31
CA VAL A 362 -1.33 12.15 -5.96
C VAL A 362 0.18 12.40 -6.06
N LEU A 363 0.91 11.56 -6.82
CA LEU A 363 2.36 11.71 -6.97
C LEU A 363 2.73 13.02 -7.65
N THR A 364 1.99 13.42 -8.69
CA THR A 364 2.24 14.71 -9.36
C THR A 364 2.02 15.89 -8.42
N SER A 365 0.92 15.89 -7.66
CA SER A 365 0.60 16.95 -6.70
C SER A 365 1.59 17.02 -5.54
N LEU A 366 1.94 15.88 -4.92
CA LEU A 366 2.86 15.86 -3.78
C LEU A 366 4.26 16.38 -4.15
N PHE A 367 4.81 15.96 -5.29
CA PHE A 367 6.13 16.43 -5.72
C PHE A 367 6.12 17.89 -6.15
N ALA A 368 5.06 18.34 -6.83
CA ALA A 368 4.91 19.75 -7.21
C ALA A 368 4.89 20.68 -5.98
N LYS A 369 4.40 20.19 -4.85
CA LYS A 369 4.37 20.94 -3.58
C LYS A 369 5.63 20.82 -2.74
N GLY A 370 6.59 19.98 -3.14
CA GLY A 370 7.84 19.78 -2.41
C GLY A 370 7.77 18.79 -1.26
N TYR A 371 6.72 17.98 -1.19
CA TYR A 371 6.70 16.81 -0.31
C TYR A 371 7.60 15.69 -0.85
N ARG A 372 8.01 14.80 0.05
CA ARG A 372 8.73 13.57 -0.27
C ARG A 372 7.80 12.38 -0.12
N SER A 373 7.76 11.52 -1.13
CA SER A 373 7.15 10.20 -1.04
C SER A 373 8.13 9.23 -0.40
N VAL A 374 7.80 8.73 0.80
CA VAL A 374 8.67 7.91 1.65
C VAL A 374 7.97 6.63 2.11
N THR A 375 8.73 5.67 2.65
CA THR A 375 8.12 4.52 3.35
C THR A 375 7.57 4.94 4.72
N VAL A 376 6.71 4.13 5.32
CA VAL A 376 6.19 4.38 6.68
C VAL A 376 7.31 4.38 7.71
N GLY A 377 8.29 3.47 7.59
CA GLY A 377 9.46 3.47 8.45
C GLY A 377 10.26 4.77 8.39
N GLU A 378 10.51 5.31 7.19
CA GLU A 378 11.17 6.61 7.01
C GLU A 378 10.34 7.77 7.58
N CYS A 379 9.05 7.79 7.28
CA CYS A 379 8.05 8.74 7.81
C CYS A 379 8.03 8.79 9.35
N LEU A 380 8.35 7.67 10.00
CA LEU A 380 8.42 7.52 11.46
C LEU A 380 9.84 7.65 12.04
N GLY A 381 10.85 7.87 11.19
CA GLY A 381 12.25 7.95 11.60
C GLY A 381 12.83 6.63 12.11
N ASP A 382 12.25 5.49 11.72
CA ASP A 382 12.72 4.16 12.12
C ASP A 382 13.80 3.66 11.14
N PRO A 383 14.99 3.27 11.62
CA PRO A 383 16.01 2.65 10.79
C PRO A 383 15.50 1.41 10.05
N LYS A 384 15.92 1.22 8.79
CA LYS A 384 15.44 0.14 7.91
C LYS A 384 15.68 -1.26 8.47
N GLU A 385 16.70 -1.42 9.31
CA GLU A 385 17.03 -2.67 9.99
C GLU A 385 15.95 -3.11 10.99
N ASN A 386 15.10 -2.19 11.45
CA ASN A 386 14.01 -2.47 12.40
C ASN A 386 12.69 -2.86 11.72
N TRP A 387 12.55 -2.61 10.42
CA TRP A 387 11.29 -2.84 9.68
C TRP A 387 10.95 -4.32 9.50
N TYR A 388 11.95 -5.20 9.66
CA TYR A 388 11.83 -6.62 9.40
C TYR A 388 12.50 -7.44 10.49
N ARG A 389 11.99 -8.66 10.67
CA ARG A 389 12.56 -9.68 11.54
C ARG A 389 13.04 -10.85 10.69
N MET A 390 14.29 -11.26 10.91
CA MET A 390 14.84 -12.46 10.28
C MET A 390 14.04 -13.69 10.75
N GLY A 391 13.59 -14.52 9.82
CA GLY A 391 12.98 -15.80 10.16
C GLY A 391 14.02 -16.91 10.31
N THR A 392 13.55 -18.12 10.59
CA THR A 392 14.38 -19.32 10.71
C THR A 392 14.23 -20.20 9.46
N GLY A 393 15.30 -20.88 9.06
CA GLY A 393 15.24 -21.94 8.04
C GLY A 393 15.20 -21.51 6.58
N GLY A 394 15.50 -20.25 6.25
CA GLY A 394 15.76 -19.84 4.86
C GLY A 394 17.04 -20.47 4.33
N GLY A 395 16.90 -21.57 3.58
CA GLY A 395 17.98 -22.25 2.89
C GLY A 395 18.52 -21.42 1.73
N GLY A 396 19.41 -20.47 2.03
CA GLY A 396 20.33 -19.85 1.08
C GLY A 396 21.77 -20.18 1.47
N THR A 397 22.41 -21.03 0.67
CA THR A 397 23.82 -21.37 0.72
C THR A 397 24.70 -20.10 0.65
N GLY A 398 25.54 -19.87 1.67
CA GLY A 398 26.56 -18.81 1.60
C GLY A 398 26.99 -18.12 2.90
N GLY A 399 26.69 -18.66 4.09
CA GLY A 399 27.21 -18.13 5.36
C GLY A 399 28.46 -18.86 5.82
N GLY A 400 29.62 -18.59 5.21
CA GLY A 400 30.90 -18.87 5.85
C GLY A 400 30.99 -18.03 7.12
N GLY A 401 31.09 -18.69 8.27
CA GLY A 401 31.12 -18.03 9.57
C GLY A 401 32.21 -16.96 9.63
N ALA A 402 31.80 -15.71 9.85
CA ALA A 402 32.66 -14.67 10.37
C ALA A 402 32.23 -14.42 11.82
N THR A 403 33.02 -14.98 12.73
CA THR A 403 33.12 -14.53 14.12
C THR A 403 33.13 -13.00 14.18
N ALA A 404 32.20 -12.44 14.95
CA ALA A 404 32.17 -11.04 15.29
C ALA A 404 33.52 -10.62 15.88
N THR A 405 34.31 -9.92 15.08
CA THR A 405 35.48 -9.18 15.54
C THR A 405 35.10 -7.72 15.42
N THR A 406 35.05 -7.04 16.56
CA THR A 406 34.76 -5.62 16.73
C THR A 406 35.64 -4.77 15.81
N PRO A 407 35.10 -3.82 15.02
CA PRO A 407 35.93 -2.82 14.36
C PRO A 407 36.41 -1.82 15.41
N GLY A 408 37.72 -1.80 15.67
CA GLY A 408 38.39 -0.69 16.34
C GLY A 408 38.32 0.60 15.48
N PRO A 409 38.51 1.78 16.08
CA PRO A 409 38.33 3.06 15.40
C PRO A 409 39.37 3.22 14.27
N LEU A 410 38.89 3.60 13.08
CA LEU A 410 39.74 3.95 11.94
C LEU A 410 40.49 5.27 12.20
N PRO A 411 41.75 5.40 11.73
CA PRO A 411 42.66 6.47 12.11
C PRO A 411 42.44 7.78 11.33
N SER A 412 42.58 8.90 12.05
CA SER A 412 42.69 10.26 11.49
C SER A 412 43.93 10.41 10.62
N THR A 413 43.76 10.69 9.34
CA THR A 413 44.83 11.18 8.47
C THR A 413 45.11 12.65 8.78
N THR A 414 46.25 12.88 9.45
CA THR A 414 46.80 14.19 9.74
C THR A 414 47.64 14.64 8.55
N ILE A 415 47.40 15.86 8.05
CA ILE A 415 48.23 16.49 7.02
C ILE A 415 49.57 16.91 7.64
N HIS A 416 50.67 16.46 7.03
CA HIS A 416 52.03 16.81 7.40
C HIS A 416 52.33 18.30 7.20
N LYS A 417 52.78 18.96 8.27
CA LYS A 417 53.49 20.26 8.23
C LYS A 417 54.99 20.00 8.40
N GLY A 418 55.77 20.38 7.39
CA GLY A 418 57.23 20.39 7.40
C GLY A 418 57.84 21.57 8.17
N PRO A 419 59.16 21.57 8.41
CA PRO A 419 59.70 21.89 9.73
C PRO A 419 60.15 23.33 9.95
N SER A 420 60.26 23.65 11.23
CA SER A 420 60.68 24.90 11.86
C SER A 420 62.14 25.26 11.55
N ARG A 421 62.41 26.55 11.30
CA ARG A 421 63.71 27.21 11.56
C ARG A 421 63.48 28.50 12.35
N THR A 422 64.39 28.68 13.28
CA THR A 422 64.50 29.64 14.38
C THR A 422 64.87 31.08 13.96
N GLY A 423 64.36 32.07 14.70
CA GLY A 423 65.17 33.19 15.20
C GLY A 423 64.89 34.62 14.70
N GLY A 424 64.40 35.49 15.61
CA GLY A 424 65.02 36.79 15.93
C GLY A 424 64.47 38.10 15.30
N GLY A 425 64.00 39.02 16.17
CA GLY A 425 63.96 40.51 16.04
C GLY A 425 63.03 41.09 14.96
N GLY A 426 62.32 42.21 15.08
CA GLY A 426 62.31 43.38 15.98
C GLY A 426 61.96 44.62 15.12
N GLY A 427 61.14 45.56 15.63
CA GLY A 427 61.06 46.96 15.16
C GLY A 427 59.94 47.39 14.19
N ASP A 428 58.96 48.11 14.76
CA ASP A 428 58.50 49.50 14.48
C ASP A 428 57.90 49.99 13.13
N ASP A 429 56.91 50.89 13.33
CA ASP A 429 56.34 51.98 12.52
C ASP A 429 55.57 51.63 11.21
N GLY A 430 54.44 52.24 10.83
CA GLY A 430 53.71 53.44 11.26
C GLY A 430 53.07 54.10 10.02
N GLY A 431 51.81 54.55 10.10
CA GLY A 431 51.32 55.79 9.45
C GLY A 431 50.83 55.79 7.98
N ASP A 432 49.52 56.01 7.85
CA ASP A 432 48.82 57.09 7.11
C ASP A 432 48.75 57.18 5.57
N ASP A 433 47.49 57.19 5.11
CA ASP A 433 46.77 58.21 4.31
C ASP A 433 47.27 58.71 2.95
N GLY A 434 46.30 58.80 2.02
CA GLY A 434 46.00 60.11 1.42
C GLY A 434 46.13 60.27 -0.10
N ASP A 435 44.98 60.14 -0.77
CA ASP A 435 44.40 61.08 -1.74
C ASP A 435 45.08 61.49 -3.08
N SER A 436 44.33 61.17 -4.15
CA SER A 436 43.75 62.08 -5.16
C SER A 436 44.57 62.85 -6.22
N ALA A 437 44.04 62.73 -7.46
CA ALA A 437 43.90 63.75 -8.52
C ALA A 437 45.18 64.22 -9.26
N ASP A 438 45.20 64.60 -10.54
CA ASP A 438 44.31 64.59 -11.70
C ASP A 438 45.14 65.20 -12.88
N SER A 439 44.65 65.09 -14.11
CA SER A 439 44.86 66.02 -15.25
C SER A 439 46.06 65.89 -16.23
N ASN A 440 45.77 65.24 -17.35
CA ASN A 440 45.60 65.83 -18.71
C ASN A 440 46.80 66.02 -19.71
N SER A 441 46.56 65.52 -20.94
CA SER A 441 46.85 66.11 -22.28
C SER A 441 48.16 65.82 -23.06
N ARG A 442 48.07 64.93 -24.09
CA ARG A 442 48.14 65.23 -25.56
C ARG A 442 48.53 64.00 -26.43
N ARG A 443 47.72 63.75 -27.48
CA ARG A 443 47.91 62.86 -28.67
C ARG A 443 48.67 63.64 -29.79
N PRO A 444 49.12 63.07 -30.95
CA PRO A 444 48.63 61.91 -31.75
C PRO A 444 49.76 60.93 -32.17
N ASP A 445 49.57 59.71 -32.71
CA ASP A 445 48.93 59.31 -33.98
C ASP A 445 48.44 57.84 -33.94
N ARG A 446 47.39 57.58 -34.73
CA ARG A 446 46.80 56.28 -35.13
C ARG A 446 47.21 56.00 -36.60
N PRO A 447 46.95 54.84 -37.25
CA PRO A 447 45.90 53.83 -37.02
C PRO A 447 46.46 52.39 -37.01
N VAL A 448 45.75 51.29 -36.74
CA VAL A 448 44.43 50.80 -37.18
C VAL A 448 44.06 49.69 -36.16
N ASP A 449 43.06 49.89 -35.29
CA ASP A 449 41.68 49.32 -35.33
C ASP A 449 41.67 47.77 -35.29
N VAL A 450 41.05 47.06 -34.33
CA VAL A 450 39.74 47.25 -33.69
C VAL A 450 39.71 46.65 -32.25
N HIS A 451 38.91 47.26 -31.36
CA HIS A 451 38.56 46.91 -29.97
C HIS A 451 38.21 45.42 -29.73
N ALA A 452 38.55 44.74 -28.63
CA ALA A 452 38.49 45.03 -27.17
C ALA A 452 37.07 45.10 -26.57
N GLY A 453 36.67 43.99 -25.92
CA GLY A 453 36.03 43.94 -24.61
C GLY A 453 34.59 44.44 -24.46
N SER A 454 33.71 43.60 -23.90
CA SER A 454 33.42 43.63 -22.47
C SER A 454 32.25 42.69 -22.13
N ALA A 455 32.33 42.13 -20.92
CA ALA A 455 31.26 41.68 -20.02
C ALA A 455 29.95 41.12 -20.60
N THR A 456 29.54 39.93 -20.12
CA THR A 456 28.18 39.73 -19.60
C THR A 456 27.99 38.34 -18.99
N ALA A 457 27.28 38.34 -17.86
CA ALA A 457 26.24 37.41 -17.44
C ALA A 457 26.46 35.89 -17.58
N SER A 458 26.38 35.21 -16.44
CA SER A 458 25.86 33.85 -16.37
C SER A 458 24.47 33.80 -17.01
N THR A 459 24.41 33.32 -18.24
CA THR A 459 23.19 32.78 -18.83
C THR A 459 23.29 31.26 -18.76
N VAL A 460 22.34 30.67 -18.04
CA VAL A 460 21.98 29.26 -18.14
C VAL A 460 21.62 28.98 -19.59
N ALA A 461 22.50 28.30 -20.32
CA ALA A 461 22.17 27.78 -21.63
C ALA A 461 21.20 26.61 -21.44
N ALA A 462 20.02 26.74 -22.02
CA ALA A 462 19.01 25.71 -22.10
C ALA A 462 19.63 24.40 -22.63
N ALA A 463 19.46 23.32 -21.87
CA ALA A 463 19.76 21.98 -22.32
C ALA A 463 18.92 21.70 -23.58
N SER A 464 19.61 21.62 -24.71
CA SER A 464 19.05 21.21 -25.97
C SER A 464 18.65 19.75 -25.83
N THR A 465 17.34 19.47 -25.87
CA THR A 465 16.84 18.11 -26.04
C THR A 465 17.37 17.57 -27.36
N SER A 466 18.38 16.72 -27.29
CA SER A 466 18.81 15.91 -28.42
C SER A 466 17.67 14.93 -28.72
N THR A 467 16.87 15.22 -29.73
CA THR A 467 15.98 14.24 -30.34
C THR A 467 16.87 13.14 -30.92
N ALA A 468 16.95 12.01 -30.21
CA ALA A 468 17.62 10.82 -30.71
C ALA A 468 16.99 10.47 -32.06
N SER A 469 17.83 10.35 -33.09
CA SER A 469 17.38 9.87 -34.39
C SER A 469 16.78 8.47 -34.23
N PRO A 470 15.70 8.15 -34.95
CA PRO A 470 14.99 6.90 -34.73
C PRO A 470 15.89 5.71 -35.10
N VAL A 471 16.03 4.77 -34.16
CA VAL A 471 16.90 3.61 -34.29
C VAL A 471 16.22 2.63 -35.24
N THR A 472 16.84 2.41 -36.40
CA THR A 472 16.33 1.43 -37.38
C THR A 472 16.84 0.04 -37.02
N VAL A 473 15.93 -0.92 -36.95
CA VAL A 473 16.18 -2.32 -36.59
C VAL A 473 15.74 -3.22 -37.76
N LEU A 474 16.48 -4.29 -38.01
CA LEU A 474 16.09 -5.32 -38.96
C LEU A 474 14.95 -6.15 -38.36
N GLY A 475 13.78 -6.11 -39.02
CA GLY A 475 12.62 -6.92 -38.70
C GLY A 475 12.83 -8.42 -38.97
N PRO A 476 11.93 -9.28 -38.50
CA PRO A 476 12.05 -10.73 -38.65
C PRO A 476 12.04 -11.22 -40.12
N ASP A 477 11.49 -10.40 -41.02
CA ASP A 477 11.42 -10.61 -42.47
C ASP A 477 12.59 -9.95 -43.23
N GLY A 478 13.52 -9.31 -42.53
CA GLY A 478 14.62 -8.56 -43.12
C GLY A 478 14.26 -7.11 -43.52
N SER A 479 13.03 -6.65 -43.23
CA SER A 479 12.62 -5.26 -43.49
C SER A 479 13.26 -4.30 -42.50
N ALA A 480 13.65 -3.10 -42.96
CA ALA A 480 14.13 -2.04 -42.08
C ALA A 480 12.94 -1.35 -41.38
N LEU A 481 12.79 -1.57 -40.07
CA LEU A 481 11.70 -1.04 -39.25
C LEU A 481 12.24 -0.05 -38.22
N GLN A 482 11.41 0.91 -37.80
CA GLN A 482 11.79 1.85 -36.74
C GLN A 482 11.47 1.25 -35.37
N MET A 483 12.42 1.28 -34.44
CA MET A 483 12.17 0.86 -33.06
C MET A 483 11.16 1.81 -32.40
N THR A 484 10.16 1.25 -31.71
CA THR A 484 9.18 2.05 -30.97
C THR A 484 9.82 2.91 -29.87
N THR A 485 9.29 4.11 -29.66
CA THR A 485 9.68 5.02 -28.56
C THR A 485 8.57 5.20 -27.52
N ASP A 486 7.33 4.89 -27.90
CA ASP A 486 6.09 5.15 -27.16
C ASP A 486 5.31 3.87 -26.83
N GLY A 487 5.79 2.70 -27.28
CA GLY A 487 5.16 1.40 -27.02
C GLY A 487 4.18 0.96 -28.11
N ASN A 488 3.98 1.75 -29.17
CA ASN A 488 3.16 1.37 -30.31
C ASN A 488 3.95 0.59 -31.37
N CYS A 489 3.29 -0.31 -32.08
CA CYS A 489 3.86 -1.10 -33.17
C CYS A 489 2.89 -1.27 -34.34
N GLY A 490 3.44 -1.68 -35.50
CA GLY A 490 2.74 -1.69 -36.77
C GLY A 490 3.11 -0.51 -37.67
N LYS A 491 2.64 -0.53 -38.92
CA LYS A 491 2.87 0.54 -39.91
C LYS A 491 4.35 0.94 -40.09
N GLY A 492 5.27 -0.02 -39.99
CA GLY A 492 6.71 0.20 -40.12
C GLY A 492 7.46 0.41 -38.80
N ILE A 493 6.76 0.31 -37.66
CA ILE A 493 7.33 0.42 -36.31
C ILE A 493 7.37 -0.97 -35.64
N THR A 494 8.51 -1.31 -35.02
CA THR A 494 8.75 -2.62 -34.39
C THR A 494 8.98 -2.52 -32.88
N CYS A 495 8.57 -3.59 -32.19
CA CYS A 495 8.84 -3.84 -30.77
C CYS A 495 10.22 -4.47 -30.51
N LEU A 496 10.93 -4.93 -31.55
CA LEU A 496 12.20 -5.63 -31.39
C LEU A 496 13.25 -4.76 -30.68
N ASN A 497 13.82 -5.31 -29.60
CA ASN A 497 14.75 -4.67 -28.67
C ASN A 497 14.20 -3.41 -27.98
N SER A 498 12.88 -3.24 -27.98
CA SER A 498 12.24 -2.14 -27.25
C SER A 498 12.15 -2.46 -25.76
N ARG A 499 12.18 -1.42 -24.91
CA ARG A 499 12.00 -1.55 -23.45
C ARG A 499 10.60 -2.03 -23.04
N PHE A 500 9.62 -1.91 -23.94
CA PHE A 500 8.23 -2.29 -23.70
C PHE A 500 8.01 -3.80 -23.91
N GLY A 501 8.98 -4.50 -24.50
CA GLY A 501 8.89 -5.91 -24.84
C GLY A 501 9.03 -6.14 -26.34
N ASN A 502 9.31 -7.38 -26.74
CA ASN A 502 9.67 -7.72 -28.12
C ASN A 502 8.47 -8.09 -29.00
N CYS A 503 7.29 -8.33 -28.42
CA CYS A 503 6.13 -8.81 -29.14
C CYS A 503 5.18 -7.67 -29.48
N CYS A 504 4.60 -7.71 -30.67
CA CYS A 504 3.61 -6.72 -31.11
C CYS A 504 2.22 -7.36 -31.08
N SER A 505 1.33 -6.91 -30.21
CA SER A 505 -0.03 -7.46 -30.10
C SER A 505 -0.89 -7.14 -31.32
N ALA A 506 -2.01 -7.85 -31.52
CA ALA A 506 -2.99 -7.52 -32.55
C ALA A 506 -3.52 -6.08 -32.47
N ASN A 507 -3.50 -5.49 -31.28
CA ASN A 507 -3.97 -4.12 -31.04
C ASN A 507 -2.90 -3.05 -31.28
N GLY A 508 -1.69 -3.44 -31.73
CA GLY A 508 -0.63 -2.50 -32.10
C GLY A 508 0.21 -2.02 -30.91
N TRP A 509 0.35 -2.83 -29.86
CA TRP A 509 1.12 -2.48 -28.66
C TRP A 509 2.28 -3.45 -28.44
N CYS A 510 3.39 -2.93 -27.89
CA CYS A 510 4.56 -3.71 -27.54
C CYS A 510 4.46 -4.29 -26.12
N GLY A 511 4.83 -5.56 -25.98
CA GLY A 511 4.80 -6.28 -24.70
C GLY A 511 5.63 -7.55 -24.70
N SER A 512 5.70 -8.22 -23.56
CA SER A 512 6.39 -9.51 -23.39
C SER A 512 5.49 -10.62 -22.79
N SER A 513 4.26 -10.31 -22.40
CA SER A 513 3.33 -11.32 -21.86
C SER A 513 2.62 -12.10 -22.98
N ALA A 514 1.91 -13.17 -22.61
CA ALA A 514 1.15 -13.99 -23.54
C ALA A 514 0.11 -13.19 -24.35
N ASP A 515 -0.43 -12.10 -23.81
CA ASP A 515 -1.41 -11.25 -24.52
C ASP A 515 -0.80 -10.47 -25.70
N TYR A 516 0.52 -10.26 -25.66
CA TYR A 516 1.28 -9.59 -26.72
C TYR A 516 2.01 -10.59 -27.62
N CYS A 517 2.51 -11.68 -27.04
CA CYS A 517 3.34 -12.68 -27.71
C CYS A 517 2.56 -13.90 -28.24
N GLY A 518 1.30 -14.07 -27.84
CA GLY A 518 0.46 -15.22 -28.17
C GLY A 518 0.04 -15.29 -29.63
N SER A 519 -0.96 -16.11 -29.93
CA SER A 519 -1.37 -16.46 -31.30
C SER A 519 -1.85 -15.28 -32.16
N THR A 520 -2.18 -14.15 -31.53
CA THR A 520 -2.62 -12.92 -32.21
C THR A 520 -1.49 -11.89 -32.39
N CYS A 521 -0.26 -12.24 -32.03
CA CYS A 521 0.92 -11.40 -32.22
C CYS A 521 1.20 -11.14 -33.71
N GLN A 522 1.63 -9.92 -34.04
CA GLN A 522 1.97 -9.49 -35.40
C GLN A 522 3.45 -9.78 -35.71
N PRO A 523 3.78 -10.87 -36.44
CA PRO A 523 5.17 -11.32 -36.62
C PRO A 523 6.00 -10.39 -37.52
N GLN A 524 5.36 -9.47 -38.25
CA GLN A 524 6.06 -8.45 -39.04
C GLN A 524 6.67 -7.35 -38.17
N PHE A 525 6.16 -7.15 -36.95
CA PHE A 525 6.53 -6.02 -36.09
C PHE A 525 7.07 -6.45 -34.71
N GLY A 526 7.09 -7.75 -34.40
CA GLY A 526 7.63 -8.28 -33.15
C GLY A 526 8.05 -9.75 -33.22
N ALA A 527 8.73 -10.23 -32.17
CA ALA A 527 9.16 -11.62 -32.04
C ALA A 527 8.05 -12.47 -31.41
N CYS A 528 7.11 -12.94 -32.23
CA CYS A 528 6.00 -13.76 -31.79
C CYS A 528 6.45 -15.21 -31.52
N SER A 529 6.12 -15.77 -30.37
CA SER A 529 6.35 -17.18 -30.05
C SER A 529 5.08 -17.81 -29.48
N ASP A 530 4.67 -18.94 -30.03
CA ASP A 530 3.51 -19.73 -29.54
C ASP A 530 3.75 -20.36 -28.14
N THR A 531 4.86 -20.02 -27.49
CA THR A 531 5.21 -20.46 -26.13
C THR A 531 5.78 -19.26 -25.37
N PRO A 532 5.27 -18.94 -24.16
CA PRO A 532 5.83 -17.88 -23.32
C PRO A 532 7.26 -18.28 -22.91
N ARG A 533 8.22 -17.36 -23.06
CA ARG A 533 9.62 -17.57 -22.67
C ARG A 533 9.98 -16.80 -21.42
#